data_AF-A0A1H8WIH4-F1
#
_entry.id   AF-A0A1H8WIH4-F1
#
_cell.length_a   1.000
_cell.length_b   1.000
_cell.length_c   1.000
_cell.angle_alpha   90.00
_cell.angle_beta   90.00
_cell.angle_gamma   90.00
#
_symmetry.space_group_name_H-M   'P 1'
#
loop_
_entity.id
_entity.type
_entity.pdbx_description
1 polymer ?
#
loop_
_entity_poly.entity_id
_entity_poly.type
_entity_poly.pdbx_seq_one_letter_code
_entity_poly.pdbx_strand_id
1 'polypeptide(L)'
;RGRGAPVTNLSHNASFHSRERIAPSNHGIKHDLHPNAISNLEMGYLFEDLIRRFSEISNETAGEHYTPREVIRLIVSLLLINDKDALTGTGVIRQIYDPAAGTGGMLSIAEMEMKALNDRIRVELFGQELNPESFAICKSDMLVTGHNPENIAFGNTLTQDAHPNKRFHYMLSNPPYGVDWKKYADPIKDEAAEMGMSGRFGAGLPRISDGQLLFLQHMISKMRHDEQGSRIGIVMNGSPLFTGGAGSGESEIRRWMLENDWVEAIIALPTDLFYNTGIQTYVWLLTNRKDRARRGKVQLIDASGERFWKSMRKSLGSKRREIPPGACDQIARIYAEMLNGDGEWGDVSKIFATTDFGYREIRVERPLKLAFAITPEGLEALREAKPFARLDEEAQSAILESLEQHLAGDRWVSRRAFDTALSDALRAAGVKIGAPVRKAILGALSERVEAAEVCTDAKGKPEPDTDLRDHELVPLNEDWRAYVQREVLPFVPDAWVDESYTDTQDGGVGRVGYEINFNRYFYKYVLPRPLEEIDAELKALEAEIAGLLQEVVE
;
A
#
# COMPACT_ATOMS: atom_id res chain seq x y z
N ARG A 1 -24.10 57.12 55.04
CA ARG A 1 -24.04 57.29 53.58
C ARG A 1 -24.48 55.97 52.95
N GLY A 2 -25.50 56.06 52.08
CA GLY A 2 -26.22 55.05 51.27
C GLY A 2 -25.63 53.64 51.07
N ARG A 3 -26.40 52.62 50.69
CA ARG A 3 -27.80 52.45 50.26
C ARG A 3 -28.12 50.96 50.40
N GLY A 4 -29.40 50.61 50.57
CA GLY A 4 -29.88 49.24 50.36
C GLY A 4 -31.13 48.92 51.17
N ALA A 5 -32.28 49.42 50.73
CA ALA A 5 -33.59 49.01 51.22
C ALA A 5 -34.19 47.90 50.32
N PRO A 6 -35.11 47.07 50.84
CA PRO A 6 -35.28 45.68 50.42
C PRO A 6 -36.74 45.27 50.07
N VAL A 7 -36.94 43.99 49.68
CA VAL A 7 -38.15 43.13 49.70
C VAL A 7 -39.45 43.62 49.01
N THR A 8 -40.08 42.79 48.15
CA THR A 8 -41.42 42.13 48.27
C THR A 8 -41.95 41.82 46.84
N ASN A 9 -42.84 40.87 46.51
CA ASN A 9 -43.41 39.69 47.16
C ASN A 9 -44.13 38.83 46.09
N LEU A 10 -44.08 37.52 46.31
CA LEU A 10 -45.17 36.51 46.24
C LEU A 10 -46.05 36.31 44.97
N SER A 11 -46.03 35.03 44.58
CA SER A 11 -47.17 34.13 44.31
C SER A 11 -47.58 33.88 42.85
N HIS A 12 -47.49 32.62 42.42
CA HIS A 12 -48.67 31.78 42.26
C HIS A 12 -48.32 30.31 41.96
N ASN A 13 -49.01 29.40 42.67
CA ASN A 13 -49.19 28.00 42.32
C ASN A 13 -49.79 27.89 40.91
N ALA A 14 -49.26 27.00 40.07
CA ALA A 14 -50.03 26.39 38.99
C ALA A 14 -49.54 24.97 38.73
N SER A 15 -50.50 24.06 38.77
CA SER A 15 -50.40 22.62 38.62
C SER A 15 -49.74 22.17 37.31
N PHE A 16 -48.85 21.17 37.42
CA PHE A 16 -48.46 20.29 36.32
C PHE A 16 -49.66 19.46 35.89
N HIS A 17 -50.45 19.94 34.93
CA HIS A 17 -51.42 19.15 34.16
C HIS A 17 -51.57 19.76 32.76
N SER A 18 -50.71 19.34 31.83
CA SER A 18 -51.08 19.28 30.41
C SER A 18 -50.15 18.30 29.69
N ARG A 19 -50.72 17.14 29.39
CA ARG A 19 -50.20 16.18 28.41
C ARG A 19 -50.31 16.81 27.02
N GLU A 20 -49.25 17.44 26.53
CA GLU A 20 -49.06 17.54 25.09
C GLU A 20 -48.12 16.42 24.66
N ARG A 21 -48.75 15.28 24.38
CA ARG A 21 -48.16 14.24 23.55
C ARG A 21 -47.85 14.87 22.21
N ILE A 22 -46.57 14.99 21.88
CA ILE A 22 -46.13 15.08 20.48
C ILE A 22 -46.71 13.84 19.82
N ALA A 23 -47.77 14.02 19.03
CA ALA A 23 -48.36 12.96 18.25
C ALA A 23 -47.30 12.51 17.24
N PRO A 24 -46.91 11.23 17.21
CA PRO A 24 -46.08 10.73 16.13
C PRO A 24 -46.89 10.90 14.84
N SER A 25 -46.34 11.66 13.89
CA SER A 25 -46.87 11.72 12.55
C SER A 25 -46.80 10.33 11.96
N ASN A 26 -47.96 9.67 11.85
CA ASN A 26 -48.16 8.39 11.21
C ASN A 26 -47.83 8.48 9.71
N HIS A 27 -46.54 8.46 9.36
CA HIS A 27 -46.10 7.78 8.15
C HIS A 27 -45.84 6.33 8.55
N GLY A 28 -46.95 5.61 8.74
CA GLY A 28 -46.96 4.28 9.34
C GLY A 28 -46.10 3.28 8.56
N ILE A 29 -45.17 2.65 9.27
CA ILE A 29 -44.63 1.36 8.86
C ILE A 29 -45.82 0.42 8.80
N LYS A 30 -46.24 0.01 7.60
CA LYS A 30 -47.36 -0.93 7.38
C LYS A 30 -47.08 -2.37 7.86
N HIS A 31 -45.94 -2.59 8.49
CA HIS A 31 -45.43 -3.90 8.89
C HIS A 31 -45.30 -3.96 10.40
N ASP A 32 -45.73 -5.09 10.97
CA ASP A 32 -45.59 -5.37 12.40
C ASP A 32 -44.10 -5.59 12.73
N LEU A 33 -43.51 -4.67 13.50
CA LEU A 33 -42.11 -4.74 13.95
C LEU A 33 -41.98 -5.33 15.36
N HIS A 34 -43.05 -5.93 15.92
CA HIS A 34 -42.98 -6.55 17.23
C HIS A 34 -42.01 -7.76 17.20
N PRO A 35 -41.25 -8.04 18.28
CA PRO A 35 -40.36 -9.21 18.38
C PRO A 35 -41.02 -10.59 18.15
N ASN A 36 -42.36 -10.64 18.09
CA ASN A 36 -43.12 -11.85 17.82
C ASN A 36 -43.40 -12.05 16.32
N ALA A 37 -43.26 -10.99 15.52
CA ALA A 37 -43.44 -10.98 14.08
C ALA A 37 -42.10 -10.92 13.33
N ILE A 38 -41.09 -10.30 13.95
CA ILE A 38 -39.74 -10.13 13.40
C ILE A 38 -38.73 -10.48 14.50
N SER A 39 -37.81 -11.40 14.23
CA SER A 39 -36.73 -11.73 15.16
C SER A 39 -35.76 -10.56 15.33
N ASN A 40 -35.02 -10.51 16.45
CA ASN A 40 -34.01 -9.46 16.68
C ASN A 40 -32.96 -9.40 15.56
N LEU A 41 -32.64 -10.55 14.96
CA LEU A 41 -31.72 -10.65 13.83
C LEU A 41 -32.31 -9.99 12.58
N GLU A 42 -33.56 -10.28 12.24
CA GLU A 42 -34.27 -9.66 11.12
C GLU A 42 -34.51 -8.15 11.34
N MET A 43 -34.70 -7.72 12.58
CA MET A 43 -34.82 -6.32 12.95
C MET A 43 -33.49 -5.56 12.75
N GLY A 44 -32.36 -6.17 13.12
CA GLY A 44 -31.03 -5.64 12.81
C GLY A 44 -30.81 -5.51 11.30
N TYR A 45 -31.21 -6.51 10.51
CA TYR A 45 -31.10 -6.43 9.04
C TYR A 45 -31.98 -5.35 8.42
N LEU A 46 -33.18 -5.14 8.95
CA LEU A 46 -34.05 -4.02 8.54
C LEU A 46 -33.39 -2.67 8.85
N PHE A 47 -32.81 -2.53 10.06
CA PHE A 47 -32.13 -1.32 10.48
C PHE A 47 -30.91 -1.02 9.59
N GLU A 48 -30.08 -2.02 9.30
CA GLU A 48 -28.94 -1.87 8.38
C GLU A 48 -29.39 -1.53 6.95
N ASP A 49 -30.46 -2.15 6.43
CA ASP A 49 -30.98 -1.79 5.10
C ASP A 49 -31.53 -0.35 5.05
N LEU A 50 -32.10 0.14 6.15
CA LEU A 50 -32.52 1.54 6.27
C LEU A 50 -31.32 2.48 6.25
N ILE A 51 -30.28 2.19 7.06
CA ILE A 51 -29.03 2.97 7.09
C ILE A 51 -28.42 3.02 5.69
N ARG A 52 -28.29 1.86 5.02
CA ARG A 52 -27.79 1.76 3.65
C ARG A 52 -28.56 2.69 2.70
N ARG A 53 -29.90 2.64 2.72
CA ARG A 53 -30.74 3.50 1.86
C ARG A 53 -30.57 4.98 2.17
N PHE A 54 -30.50 5.35 3.45
CA PHE A 54 -30.26 6.74 3.85
C PHE A 54 -28.91 7.23 3.37
N SER A 55 -27.85 6.43 3.54
CA SER A 55 -26.51 6.73 3.04
C SER A 55 -26.49 6.84 1.52
N GLU A 56 -27.09 5.91 0.77
CA GLU A 56 -27.16 5.95 -0.70
C GLU A 56 -27.91 7.18 -1.25
N ILE A 57 -28.82 7.78 -0.46
CA ILE A 57 -29.58 8.98 -0.84
C ILE A 57 -28.80 10.26 -0.51
N SER A 58 -28.00 10.27 0.56
CA SER A 58 -27.16 11.42 0.95
C SER A 58 -25.87 11.48 0.12
N ASN A 59 -25.93 12.17 -1.02
CA ASN A 59 -24.90 12.19 -2.06
C ASN A 59 -23.53 12.80 -1.67
N GLU A 60 -23.36 13.35 -0.46
CA GLU A 60 -22.13 14.09 -0.06
C GLU A 60 -21.22 13.33 0.91
N THR A 61 -21.67 12.25 1.57
CA THR A 61 -20.88 11.51 2.59
C THR A 61 -21.10 9.98 2.61
N ALA A 62 -21.90 9.47 1.66
CA ALA A 62 -22.44 8.10 1.64
C ALA A 62 -21.43 6.94 1.78
N GLY A 63 -20.22 7.06 1.24
CA GLY A 63 -19.35 5.90 1.02
C GLY A 63 -18.09 5.84 1.87
N GLU A 64 -17.86 6.78 2.79
CA GLU A 64 -16.63 6.75 3.63
C GLU A 64 -16.70 5.63 4.68
N HIS A 65 -17.91 5.16 5.00
CA HIS A 65 -18.17 4.21 6.07
C HIS A 65 -18.99 2.98 5.62
N TYR A 66 -19.17 2.79 4.30
CA TYR A 66 -20.01 1.72 3.77
C TYR A 66 -19.32 0.92 2.67
N THR A 67 -19.19 -0.39 2.90
CA THR A 67 -18.67 -1.35 1.93
C THR A 67 -19.84 -2.03 1.22
N PRO A 68 -19.86 -2.15 -0.12
CA PRO A 68 -20.94 -2.82 -0.84
C PRO A 68 -21.16 -4.26 -0.33
N ARG A 69 -22.42 -4.66 -0.11
CA ARG A 69 -22.77 -5.95 0.50
C ARG A 69 -22.21 -7.14 -0.28
N GLU A 70 -22.16 -7.07 -1.59
CA GLU A 70 -21.60 -8.13 -2.45
C GLU A 70 -20.10 -8.31 -2.26
N VAL A 71 -19.37 -7.22 -1.96
CA VAL A 71 -17.94 -7.28 -1.64
C VAL A 71 -17.76 -7.90 -0.25
N ILE A 72 -18.59 -7.53 0.72
CA ILE A 72 -18.58 -8.14 2.06
C ILE A 72 -18.86 -9.64 1.96
N ARG A 73 -19.90 -10.04 1.23
CA ARG A 73 -20.24 -11.45 1.00
C ARG A 73 -19.11 -12.22 0.34
N LEU A 74 -18.42 -11.63 -0.62
CA LEU A 74 -17.25 -12.24 -1.24
C LEU A 74 -16.14 -12.48 -0.21
N ILE A 75 -15.77 -11.48 0.58
CA ILE A 75 -14.73 -11.60 1.62
C ILE A 75 -15.11 -12.67 2.64
N VAL A 76 -16.36 -12.65 3.13
CA VAL A 76 -16.87 -13.66 4.07
C VAL A 76 -16.82 -15.05 3.43
N SER A 77 -17.29 -15.23 2.20
CA SER A 77 -17.23 -16.51 1.50
C SER A 77 -15.80 -17.03 1.39
N LEU A 78 -14.85 -16.17 1.02
CA LEU A 78 -13.43 -16.50 0.96
C LEU A 78 -12.84 -16.89 2.33
N LEU A 79 -13.28 -16.24 3.42
CA LEU A 79 -12.83 -16.58 4.77
C LEU A 79 -13.37 -17.93 5.26
N LEU A 80 -14.61 -18.28 4.91
CA LEU A 80 -15.29 -19.46 5.46
C LEU A 80 -15.16 -20.72 4.59
N ILE A 81 -14.90 -20.59 3.28
CA ILE A 81 -15.02 -21.71 2.34
C ILE A 81 -14.09 -22.89 2.66
N ASN A 82 -12.89 -22.62 3.18
CA ASN A 82 -11.91 -23.65 3.58
C ASN A 82 -12.07 -24.10 5.05
N ASP A 83 -13.04 -23.53 5.77
CA ASP A 83 -13.18 -23.69 7.23
C ASP A 83 -14.49 -24.39 7.63
N LYS A 84 -15.19 -25.05 6.69
CA LYS A 84 -16.50 -25.67 6.94
C LYS A 84 -16.49 -26.61 8.16
N ASP A 85 -15.47 -27.45 8.29
CA ASP A 85 -15.36 -28.38 9.43
C ASP A 85 -15.16 -27.64 10.76
N ALA A 86 -14.44 -26.51 10.75
CA ALA A 86 -14.26 -25.67 11.93
C ALA A 86 -15.51 -24.86 12.29
N LEU A 87 -16.48 -24.72 11.37
CA LEU A 87 -17.67 -23.89 11.57
C LEU A 87 -18.93 -24.73 11.84
N THR A 88 -18.88 -26.04 11.62
CA THR A 88 -20.02 -26.95 11.77
C THR A 88 -19.94 -27.75 13.08
N GLY A 89 -21.09 -28.24 13.55
CA GLY A 89 -21.21 -28.99 14.81
C GLY A 89 -21.76 -28.17 15.97
N THR A 90 -21.72 -28.73 17.18
CA THR A 90 -22.31 -28.15 18.40
C THR A 90 -21.27 -27.51 19.30
N GLY A 91 -21.62 -26.42 19.97
CA GLY A 91 -20.72 -25.75 20.93
C GLY A 91 -19.60 -24.94 20.27
N VAL A 92 -19.71 -24.67 18.97
CA VAL A 92 -18.75 -23.86 18.22
C VAL A 92 -18.94 -22.39 18.57
N ILE A 93 -17.87 -21.74 19.03
CA ILE A 93 -17.81 -20.30 19.30
C ILE A 93 -16.79 -19.67 18.37
N ARG A 94 -17.16 -18.62 17.64
CA ARG A 94 -16.25 -17.85 16.78
C ARG A 94 -16.28 -16.38 17.13
N GLN A 95 -15.10 -15.79 17.18
CA GLN A 95 -14.90 -14.38 17.47
C GLN A 95 -14.42 -13.69 16.19
N ILE A 96 -15.14 -12.64 15.80
CA ILE A 96 -14.90 -11.86 14.57
C ILE A 96 -14.48 -10.44 14.97
N TYR A 97 -13.48 -9.88 14.29
CA TYR A 97 -13.03 -8.52 14.55
C TYR A 97 -12.84 -7.68 13.29
N ASP A 98 -13.30 -6.43 13.35
CA ASP A 98 -13.05 -5.38 12.36
C ASP A 98 -12.43 -4.13 13.03
N PRO A 99 -11.15 -3.78 12.76
CA PRO A 99 -10.48 -2.62 13.33
C PRO A 99 -10.93 -1.26 12.74
N ALA A 100 -11.73 -1.27 11.68
CA ALA A 100 -12.31 -0.09 11.05
C ALA A 100 -13.78 -0.38 10.71
N ALA A 101 -14.55 -0.67 11.76
CA ALA A 101 -15.85 -1.33 11.67
C ALA A 101 -16.92 -0.52 10.92
N GLY A 102 -16.74 0.79 10.76
CA GLY A 102 -17.74 1.68 10.18
C GLY A 102 -19.07 1.52 10.91
N THR A 103 -20.11 1.25 10.14
CA THR A 103 -21.48 1.00 10.66
C THR A 103 -21.72 -0.43 11.13
N GLY A 104 -20.74 -1.33 11.05
CA GLY A 104 -20.83 -2.73 11.50
C GLY A 104 -21.28 -3.73 10.42
N GLY A 105 -21.55 -3.28 9.19
CA GLY A 105 -22.10 -4.14 8.13
C GLY A 105 -21.27 -5.39 7.81
N MET A 106 -19.93 -5.31 7.91
CA MET A 106 -19.06 -6.47 7.74
C MET A 106 -19.26 -7.53 8.83
N LEU A 107 -19.37 -7.10 10.09
CA LEU A 107 -19.58 -7.97 11.24
C LEU A 107 -20.94 -8.68 11.15
N SER A 108 -21.99 -7.92 10.82
CA SER A 108 -23.37 -8.45 10.77
C SER A 108 -23.57 -9.43 9.60
N ILE A 109 -22.97 -9.19 8.43
CA ILE A 109 -23.00 -10.14 7.31
C ILE A 109 -22.15 -11.38 7.61
N ALA A 110 -20.99 -11.23 8.23
CA ALA A 110 -20.17 -12.38 8.60
C ALA A 110 -20.91 -13.32 9.57
N GLU A 111 -21.60 -12.77 10.57
CA GLU A 111 -22.46 -13.57 11.45
C GLU A 111 -23.61 -14.25 10.69
N MET A 112 -24.29 -13.52 9.79
CA MET A 112 -25.39 -14.05 8.98
C MET A 112 -24.96 -15.30 8.21
N GLU A 113 -23.85 -15.23 7.48
CA GLU A 113 -23.34 -16.34 6.68
C GLU A 113 -22.85 -17.51 7.55
N MET A 114 -22.24 -17.23 8.71
CA MET A 114 -21.88 -18.28 9.67
C MET A 114 -23.11 -18.99 10.24
N LYS A 115 -24.17 -18.26 10.59
CA LYS A 115 -25.44 -18.83 11.06
C LYS A 115 -26.20 -19.58 9.98
N ALA A 116 -26.10 -19.14 8.72
CA ALA A 116 -26.64 -19.87 7.59
C ALA A 116 -25.93 -21.22 7.38
N LEU A 117 -24.62 -21.29 7.65
CA LEU A 117 -23.85 -22.52 7.62
C LEU A 117 -24.12 -23.43 8.84
N ASN A 118 -24.28 -22.84 10.02
CA ASN A 118 -24.54 -23.55 11.27
C ASN A 118 -25.41 -22.69 12.20
N ASP A 119 -26.70 -23.03 12.31
CA ASP A 119 -27.68 -22.30 13.11
C ASP A 119 -27.37 -22.31 14.62
N ARG A 120 -26.53 -23.24 15.09
CA ARG A 120 -26.11 -23.39 16.50
C ARG A 120 -24.79 -22.70 16.82
N ILE A 121 -24.13 -22.08 15.85
CA ILE A 121 -22.88 -21.37 16.08
C ILE A 121 -23.11 -20.13 16.95
N ARG A 122 -22.25 -19.91 17.94
CA ARG A 122 -22.21 -18.65 18.67
C ARG A 122 -21.14 -17.76 18.07
N VAL A 123 -21.55 -16.60 17.58
CA VAL A 123 -20.64 -15.60 17.03
C VAL A 123 -20.53 -14.45 18.03
N GLU A 124 -19.31 -14.04 18.34
CA GLU A 124 -19.02 -12.84 19.13
C GLU A 124 -18.35 -11.80 18.23
N LEU A 125 -18.99 -10.64 18.14
CA LEU A 125 -18.55 -9.55 17.28
C LEU A 125 -17.75 -8.54 18.08
N PHE A 126 -16.62 -8.11 17.52
CA PHE A 126 -15.73 -7.08 18.06
C PHE A 126 -15.43 -6.06 16.97
N GLY A 127 -15.33 -4.80 17.36
CA GLY A 127 -15.07 -3.73 16.41
C GLY A 127 -14.42 -2.52 17.04
N GLN A 128 -13.83 -1.70 16.20
CA GLN A 128 -13.37 -0.36 16.58
C GLN A 128 -13.65 0.62 15.45
N GLU A 129 -14.09 1.82 15.79
CA GLU A 129 -14.41 2.86 14.81
C GLU A 129 -14.00 4.25 15.31
N LEU A 130 -13.43 5.05 14.41
CA LEU A 130 -12.94 6.40 14.68
C LEU A 130 -14.04 7.45 14.54
N ASN A 131 -14.93 7.29 13.57
CA ASN A 131 -16.03 8.22 13.30
C ASN A 131 -17.16 8.02 14.34
N PRO A 132 -17.55 9.08 15.08
CA PRO A 132 -18.50 8.94 16.19
C PRO A 132 -19.90 8.53 15.73
N GLU A 133 -20.37 8.99 14.57
CA GLU A 133 -21.67 8.61 14.03
C GLU A 133 -21.73 7.13 13.64
N SER A 134 -20.71 6.67 12.91
CA SER A 134 -20.57 5.28 12.48
C SER A 134 -20.42 4.34 13.68
N PHE A 135 -19.61 4.74 14.66
CA PHE A 135 -19.50 4.03 15.93
C PHE A 135 -20.84 3.90 16.65
N ALA A 136 -21.61 5.00 16.75
CA ALA A 136 -22.91 4.99 17.42
C ALA A 136 -23.91 4.07 16.69
N ILE A 137 -23.88 4.07 15.36
CA ILE A 137 -24.68 3.16 14.52
C ILE A 137 -24.29 1.71 14.78
N CYS A 138 -23.00 1.38 14.67
CA CYS A 138 -22.48 0.01 14.88
C CYS A 138 -22.81 -0.49 16.29
N LYS A 139 -22.57 0.33 17.32
CA LYS A 139 -22.90 -0.02 18.71
C LYS A 139 -24.41 -0.20 18.93
N SER A 140 -25.24 0.58 18.25
CA SER A 140 -26.70 0.42 18.29
C SER A 140 -27.16 -0.86 17.60
N ASP A 141 -26.56 -1.23 16.47
CA ASP A 141 -26.84 -2.50 15.79
C ASP A 141 -26.54 -3.70 16.71
N MET A 142 -25.41 -3.66 17.42
CA MET A 142 -25.07 -4.70 18.41
C MET A 142 -26.10 -4.80 19.54
N LEU A 143 -26.62 -3.67 20.03
CA LEU A 143 -27.68 -3.66 21.06
C LEU A 143 -28.97 -4.30 20.54
N VAL A 144 -29.39 -3.96 19.32
CA VAL A 144 -30.63 -4.47 18.71
C VAL A 144 -30.55 -5.97 18.44
N THR A 145 -29.41 -6.43 17.96
CA THR A 145 -29.17 -7.84 17.60
C THR A 145 -28.83 -8.73 18.82
N GLY A 146 -28.67 -8.14 20.01
CA GLY A 146 -28.45 -8.86 21.27
C GLY A 146 -26.98 -9.22 21.55
N HIS A 147 -26.04 -8.59 20.85
CA HIS A 147 -24.60 -8.72 21.10
C HIS A 147 -24.14 -7.84 22.26
N ASN A 148 -22.92 -8.08 22.75
CA ASN A 148 -22.31 -7.21 23.76
C ASN A 148 -21.85 -5.89 23.13
N PRO A 149 -22.50 -4.75 23.41
CA PRO A 149 -22.13 -3.47 22.80
C PRO A 149 -20.77 -2.95 23.28
N GLU A 150 -20.24 -3.47 24.39
CA GLU A 150 -18.91 -3.12 24.90
C GLU A 150 -17.77 -3.76 24.09
N ASN A 151 -18.09 -4.68 23.19
CA ASN A 151 -17.11 -5.20 22.23
C ASN A 151 -16.85 -4.22 21.06
N ILE A 152 -17.66 -3.17 20.92
CA ILE A 152 -17.47 -2.09 19.95
C ILE A 152 -16.87 -0.88 20.66
N ALA A 153 -15.68 -0.47 20.22
CA ALA A 153 -14.93 0.62 20.81
C ALA A 153 -14.88 1.86 19.91
N PHE A 154 -14.84 3.03 20.54
CA PHE A 154 -14.65 4.31 19.88
C PHE A 154 -13.18 4.74 19.96
N GLY A 155 -12.59 5.14 18.84
CA GLY A 155 -11.25 5.73 18.79
C GLY A 155 -10.38 5.20 17.65
N ASN A 156 -9.19 5.80 17.48
CA ASN A 156 -8.25 5.43 16.42
C ASN A 156 -7.55 4.10 16.74
N THR A 157 -7.81 3.05 15.95
CA THR A 157 -7.22 1.72 16.17
C THR A 157 -5.69 1.70 16.13
N LEU A 158 -5.05 2.61 15.39
CA LEU A 158 -3.59 2.64 15.23
C LEU A 158 -2.90 3.23 16.46
N THR A 159 -3.51 4.22 17.13
CA THR A 159 -2.92 4.84 18.32
C THR A 159 -3.50 4.34 19.64
N GLN A 160 -4.72 3.81 19.61
CA GLN A 160 -5.45 3.34 20.79
C GLN A 160 -6.07 1.99 20.47
N ASP A 161 -5.30 0.93 20.64
CA ASP A 161 -5.81 -0.43 20.53
C ASP A 161 -6.83 -0.69 21.63
N ALA A 162 -8.11 -0.80 21.28
CA ALA A 162 -9.16 -1.05 22.26
C ALA A 162 -9.24 -2.52 22.70
N HIS A 163 -8.57 -3.43 21.98
CA HIS A 163 -8.65 -4.87 22.19
C HIS A 163 -7.26 -5.51 22.36
N PRO A 164 -6.33 -4.96 23.17
CA PRO A 164 -4.90 -5.31 23.16
C PRO A 164 -4.64 -6.80 23.48
N ASN A 165 -5.40 -7.35 24.42
CA ASN A 165 -5.27 -8.72 24.90
C ASN A 165 -6.20 -9.72 24.18
N LYS A 166 -6.89 -9.30 23.11
CA LYS A 166 -7.78 -10.17 22.33
C LYS A 166 -7.05 -10.73 21.11
N ARG A 167 -7.48 -11.92 20.70
CA ARG A 167 -7.08 -12.62 19.48
C ARG A 167 -8.32 -13.25 18.85
N PHE A 168 -8.45 -13.19 17.53
CA PHE A 168 -9.72 -13.47 16.85
C PHE A 168 -9.61 -14.63 15.86
N HIS A 169 -10.71 -15.37 15.66
CA HIS A 169 -10.72 -16.50 14.73
C HIS A 169 -10.76 -16.02 13.28
N TYR A 170 -11.58 -14.99 13.04
CA TYR A 170 -11.74 -14.33 11.76
C TYR A 170 -11.63 -12.83 11.93
N MET A 171 -11.01 -12.18 10.96
CA MET A 171 -10.96 -10.73 10.89
C MET A 171 -11.24 -10.29 9.48
N LEU A 172 -12.01 -9.23 9.33
CA LEU A 172 -12.30 -8.63 8.04
C LEU A 172 -12.40 -7.13 8.18
N SER A 173 -11.91 -6.40 7.18
CA SER A 173 -11.90 -4.93 7.25
C SER A 173 -11.78 -4.30 5.88
N ASN A 174 -12.31 -3.08 5.76
CA ASN A 174 -12.05 -2.17 4.66
C ASN A 174 -11.55 -0.84 5.24
N PRO A 175 -10.27 -0.77 5.66
CA PRO A 175 -9.70 0.44 6.22
C PRO A 175 -9.57 1.54 5.16
N PRO A 176 -9.45 2.81 5.59
CA PRO A 176 -9.38 3.93 4.65
C PRO A 176 -8.13 3.87 3.77
N TYR A 177 -8.28 4.23 2.49
CA TYR A 177 -7.22 4.09 1.48
C TYR A 177 -6.32 5.32 1.42
N GLY A 178 -5.00 5.11 1.36
CA GLY A 178 -4.02 6.19 1.14
C GLY A 178 -4.13 7.38 2.11
N VAL A 179 -4.56 7.12 3.35
CA VAL A 179 -4.71 8.18 4.35
C VAL A 179 -3.36 8.49 5.00
N ASP A 180 -3.03 9.78 5.02
CA ASP A 180 -1.88 10.32 5.73
C ASP A 180 -2.03 10.11 7.24
N TRP A 181 -1.01 9.53 7.86
CA TRP A 181 -0.98 9.23 9.30
C TRP A 181 -0.04 10.15 10.08
N LYS A 182 0.37 11.30 9.51
CA LYS A 182 1.32 12.25 10.12
C LYS A 182 0.87 12.72 11.50
N LYS A 183 -0.43 12.99 11.67
CA LYS A 183 -1.00 13.49 12.94
C LYS A 183 -0.89 12.48 14.09
N TYR A 184 -0.69 11.21 13.77
CA TYR A 184 -0.72 10.10 14.71
C TYR A 184 0.61 9.33 14.71
N ALA A 185 1.65 9.90 14.08
CA ALA A 185 2.86 9.16 13.74
C ALA A 185 3.76 8.86 14.92
N ASP A 186 3.84 9.78 15.88
CA ASP A 186 4.75 9.66 17.02
C ASP A 186 4.48 8.39 17.85
N PRO A 187 3.25 8.13 18.37
CA PRO A 187 3.00 6.90 19.15
C PRO A 187 3.23 5.60 18.35
N ILE A 188 3.03 5.64 17.03
CA ILE A 188 3.24 4.49 16.14
C ILE A 188 4.75 4.23 15.96
N LYS A 189 5.53 5.29 15.79
CA LYS A 189 7.00 5.22 15.70
C LYS A 189 7.62 4.79 17.03
N ASP A 190 7.11 5.31 18.13
CA ASP A 190 7.56 4.94 19.48
C ASP A 190 7.31 3.44 19.72
N GLU A 191 6.12 2.94 19.41
CA GLU A 191 5.81 1.49 19.51
C GLU A 191 6.75 0.65 18.64
N ALA A 192 6.98 1.05 17.39
CA ALA A 192 7.88 0.33 16.49
C ALA A 192 9.33 0.32 16.99
N ALA A 193 9.82 1.46 17.51
CA ALA A 193 11.19 1.59 18.00
C ALA A 193 11.43 0.87 19.33
N GLU A 194 10.46 0.94 20.26
CA GLU A 194 10.61 0.41 21.61
C GLU A 194 10.24 -1.08 21.70
N MET A 195 9.21 -1.52 20.99
CA MET A 195 8.69 -2.89 21.09
C MET A 195 9.15 -3.80 19.95
N GLY A 196 9.58 -3.23 18.81
CA GLY A 196 9.94 -4.01 17.63
C GLY A 196 8.88 -5.05 17.28
N MET A 197 9.29 -6.28 16.99
CA MET A 197 8.40 -7.40 16.66
C MET A 197 7.48 -7.88 17.81
N SER A 198 7.70 -7.40 19.04
CA SER A 198 6.77 -7.65 20.15
C SER A 198 5.57 -6.70 20.14
N GLY A 199 5.70 -5.56 19.44
CA GLY A 199 4.62 -4.61 19.18
C GLY A 199 3.89 -4.89 17.87
N ARG A 200 2.95 -4.01 17.51
CA ARG A 200 2.13 -4.18 16.30
C ARG A 200 2.86 -3.79 15.02
N PHE A 201 3.78 -2.84 15.09
CA PHE A 201 4.40 -2.21 13.90
C PHE A 201 5.88 -2.56 13.72
N GLY A 202 6.30 -3.72 14.23
CA GLY A 202 7.70 -4.16 14.25
C GLY A 202 8.28 -4.54 12.89
N ALA A 203 7.44 -4.84 11.90
CA ALA A 203 7.90 -5.27 10.57
C ALA A 203 8.34 -4.09 9.68
N GLY A 204 8.05 -2.87 10.09
CA GLY A 204 8.37 -1.66 9.35
C GLY A 204 7.25 -0.64 9.40
N LEU A 205 7.57 0.58 9.00
CA LEU A 205 6.62 1.68 8.91
C LEU A 205 6.49 2.11 7.44
N PRO A 206 5.27 2.10 6.85
CA PRO A 206 5.07 2.60 5.50
C PRO A 206 5.34 4.10 5.43
N ARG A 207 5.36 4.69 4.23
CA ARG A 207 5.41 6.15 4.07
C ARG A 207 4.26 6.83 4.81
N ILE A 208 4.51 8.05 5.28
CA ILE A 208 3.54 8.84 6.07
C ILE A 208 2.22 9.08 5.33
N SER A 209 2.26 9.16 4.00
CA SER A 209 1.08 9.39 3.16
C SER A 209 0.18 8.15 2.96
N ASP A 210 0.55 6.98 3.50
CA ASP A 210 -0.21 5.74 3.29
C ASP A 210 -0.15 4.82 4.52
N GLY A 211 -1.24 4.78 5.29
CA GLY A 211 -1.34 3.97 6.51
C GLY A 211 -1.90 2.55 6.32
N GLN A 212 -2.18 2.07 5.10
CA GLN A 212 -2.93 0.81 4.91
C GLN A 212 -2.22 -0.42 5.50
N LEU A 213 -0.89 -0.49 5.33
CA LEU A 213 -0.09 -1.58 5.90
C LEU A 213 -0.03 -1.55 7.44
N LEU A 214 -0.33 -0.43 8.09
CA LEU A 214 -0.44 -0.37 9.56
C LEU A 214 -1.69 -1.11 10.04
N PHE A 215 -2.83 -0.97 9.35
CA PHE A 215 -4.04 -1.74 9.69
C PHE A 215 -3.81 -3.25 9.50
N LEU A 216 -3.12 -3.65 8.43
CA LEU A 216 -2.79 -5.06 8.20
C LEU A 216 -1.88 -5.61 9.29
N GLN A 217 -0.82 -4.89 9.65
CA GLN A 217 0.06 -5.23 10.77
C GLN A 217 -0.71 -5.35 12.10
N HIS A 218 -1.63 -4.40 12.38
CA HIS A 218 -2.51 -4.48 13.54
C HIS A 218 -3.37 -5.75 13.53
N MET A 219 -4.02 -6.10 12.41
CA MET A 219 -4.79 -7.34 12.31
C MET A 219 -3.92 -8.59 12.48
N ILE A 220 -2.70 -8.60 11.95
CA ILE A 220 -1.74 -9.71 12.14
C ILE A 220 -1.39 -9.87 13.62
N SER A 221 -1.19 -8.76 14.35
CA SER A 221 -0.94 -8.80 15.81
C SER A 221 -2.09 -9.43 16.61
N LYS A 222 -3.29 -9.49 16.03
CA LYS A 222 -4.50 -10.10 16.62
C LYS A 222 -4.70 -11.56 16.22
N MET A 223 -3.77 -12.17 15.47
CA MET A 223 -3.87 -13.58 15.14
C MET A 223 -3.70 -14.48 16.37
N ARG A 224 -4.50 -15.54 16.46
CA ARG A 224 -4.37 -16.57 17.49
C ARG A 224 -3.13 -17.41 17.24
N HIS A 225 -2.48 -17.86 18.31
CA HIS A 225 -1.29 -18.71 18.23
C HIS A 225 -1.58 -20.17 18.61
N ASP A 226 -2.85 -20.54 18.79
CA ASP A 226 -3.26 -21.93 19.02
C ASP A 226 -3.52 -22.66 17.68
N GLU A 227 -3.83 -23.96 17.76
CA GLU A 227 -4.08 -24.79 16.56
C GLU A 227 -5.24 -24.29 15.70
N GLN A 228 -6.18 -23.56 16.30
CA GLN A 228 -7.28 -22.94 15.56
C GLN A 228 -6.82 -21.77 14.72
N GLY A 229 -5.71 -21.09 15.03
CA GLY A 229 -5.15 -19.96 14.25
C GLY A 229 -6.11 -18.81 13.95
N SER A 230 -5.78 -18.01 12.93
CA SER A 230 -6.65 -16.95 12.40
C SER A 230 -6.74 -16.92 10.87
N ARG A 231 -7.82 -16.33 10.36
CA ARG A 231 -7.97 -15.92 8.95
C ARG A 231 -8.31 -14.42 8.88
N ILE A 232 -7.67 -13.69 7.98
CA ILE A 232 -7.84 -12.25 7.75
C ILE A 232 -8.29 -12.03 6.30
N GLY A 233 -9.28 -11.18 6.09
CA GLY A 233 -9.72 -10.69 4.78
C GLY A 233 -9.79 -9.17 4.78
N ILE A 234 -8.80 -8.51 4.19
CA ILE A 234 -8.70 -7.04 4.18
C ILE A 234 -8.80 -6.49 2.76
N VAL A 235 -9.56 -5.43 2.57
CA VAL A 235 -9.61 -4.70 1.30
C VAL A 235 -8.57 -3.59 1.30
N MET A 236 -7.77 -3.50 0.23
CA MET A 236 -6.80 -2.43 0.03
C MET A 236 -6.79 -1.94 -1.42
N ASN A 237 -6.16 -0.80 -1.69
CA ASN A 237 -5.88 -0.38 -3.06
C ASN A 237 -4.62 -1.10 -3.59
N GLY A 238 -4.09 -0.68 -4.74
CA GLY A 238 -2.88 -1.28 -5.30
C GLY A 238 -1.57 -0.95 -4.55
N SER A 239 -1.54 0.10 -3.73
CA SER A 239 -0.29 0.60 -3.13
C SER A 239 0.48 -0.43 -2.29
N PRO A 240 -0.18 -1.19 -1.38
CA PRO A 240 0.48 -2.24 -0.60
C PRO A 240 1.18 -3.34 -1.42
N LEU A 241 0.81 -3.53 -2.69
CA LEU A 241 1.38 -4.58 -3.54
C LEU A 241 2.83 -4.29 -3.96
N PHE A 242 3.16 -3.02 -4.24
CA PHE A 242 4.40 -2.68 -4.94
C PHE A 242 5.10 -1.41 -4.45
N THR A 243 4.47 -0.57 -3.62
CA THR A 243 5.15 0.62 -3.11
C THR A 243 6.34 0.23 -2.24
N GLY A 244 7.46 0.94 -2.39
CA GLY A 244 8.62 0.83 -1.53
C GLY A 244 9.63 -0.20 -2.02
N GLY A 245 10.87 0.25 -2.23
CA GLY A 245 12.00 -0.58 -2.68
C GLY A 245 12.62 -1.43 -1.57
N ALA A 246 13.68 -2.16 -1.87
CA ALA A 246 14.37 -3.02 -0.90
C ALA A 246 14.81 -2.24 0.36
N GLY A 247 14.53 -2.79 1.54
CA GLY A 247 14.80 -2.15 2.83
C GLY A 247 13.86 -0.98 3.19
N SER A 248 12.87 -0.64 2.37
CA SER A 248 11.81 0.31 2.78
C SER A 248 10.79 -0.39 3.68
N GLY A 249 10.10 0.37 4.55
CA GLY A 249 9.14 -0.22 5.48
C GLY A 249 8.01 -1.00 4.80
N GLU A 250 7.49 -0.54 3.67
CA GLU A 250 6.48 -1.29 2.91
C GLU A 250 7.01 -2.65 2.40
N SER A 251 8.25 -2.65 1.90
CA SER A 251 8.90 -3.86 1.39
C SER A 251 9.22 -4.83 2.53
N GLU A 252 9.68 -4.33 3.68
CA GLU A 252 9.94 -5.15 4.88
C GLU A 252 8.64 -5.74 5.46
N ILE A 253 7.53 -5.01 5.44
CA ILE A 253 6.23 -5.55 5.85
C ILE A 253 5.78 -6.67 4.90
N ARG A 254 5.95 -6.51 3.57
CA ARG A 254 5.67 -7.58 2.61
C ARG A 254 6.58 -8.79 2.80
N ARG A 255 7.89 -8.56 2.95
CA ARG A 255 8.90 -9.58 3.28
C ARG A 255 8.46 -10.38 4.50
N TRP A 256 8.12 -9.70 5.58
CA TRP A 256 7.66 -10.32 6.82
C TRP A 256 6.43 -11.20 6.61
N MET A 257 5.40 -10.72 5.91
CA MET A 257 4.19 -11.50 5.67
C MET A 257 4.42 -12.72 4.74
N LEU A 258 5.28 -12.59 3.73
CA LEU A 258 5.56 -13.64 2.75
C LEU A 258 6.52 -14.70 3.30
N GLU A 259 7.55 -14.29 4.05
CA GLU A 259 8.51 -15.22 4.68
C GLU A 259 7.91 -15.99 5.85
N ASN A 260 6.94 -15.39 6.57
CA ASN A 260 6.13 -16.13 7.55
C ASN A 260 5.02 -16.98 6.91
N ASP A 261 4.93 -17.00 5.57
CA ASP A 261 3.95 -17.78 4.81
C ASP A 261 2.49 -17.48 5.19
N TRP A 262 2.17 -16.22 5.52
CA TRP A 262 0.80 -15.86 5.93
C TRP A 262 -0.10 -15.44 4.77
N VAL A 263 0.44 -14.79 3.74
CA VAL A 263 -0.36 -14.38 2.57
C VAL A 263 -0.81 -15.61 1.80
N GLU A 264 -2.11 -15.90 1.79
CA GLU A 264 -2.66 -17.10 1.16
C GLU A 264 -3.18 -16.83 -0.25
N ALA A 265 -3.85 -15.69 -0.44
CA ALA A 265 -4.28 -15.25 -1.76
C ALA A 265 -4.48 -13.73 -1.84
N ILE A 266 -4.42 -13.18 -3.05
CA ILE A 266 -4.76 -11.79 -3.36
C ILE A 266 -5.72 -11.79 -4.56
N ILE A 267 -6.87 -11.15 -4.40
CA ILE A 267 -7.93 -11.11 -5.41
C ILE A 267 -8.07 -9.68 -5.91
N ALA A 268 -7.78 -9.43 -7.18
CA ALA A 268 -8.07 -8.14 -7.83
C ALA A 268 -9.56 -8.03 -8.12
N LEU A 269 -10.21 -7.01 -7.57
CA LEU A 269 -11.64 -6.78 -7.77
C LEU A 269 -11.90 -5.92 -9.02
N PRO A 270 -13.12 -5.97 -9.60
CA PRO A 270 -13.57 -5.02 -10.59
C PRO A 270 -13.42 -3.56 -10.12
N THR A 271 -13.14 -2.64 -11.04
CA THR A 271 -13.22 -1.20 -10.78
C THR A 271 -14.66 -0.77 -10.51
N ASP A 272 -14.85 0.45 -10.00
CA ASP A 272 -16.19 1.06 -9.84
C ASP A 272 -17.16 0.23 -8.96
N LEU A 273 -16.64 -0.56 -8.03
CA LEU A 273 -17.44 -1.30 -7.06
C LEU A 273 -17.79 -0.48 -5.82
N PHE A 274 -16.93 0.45 -5.43
CA PHE A 274 -17.09 1.21 -4.20
C PHE A 274 -17.79 2.55 -4.44
N TYR A 275 -18.54 3.00 -3.44
CA TYR A 275 -19.33 4.24 -3.54
C TYR A 275 -18.46 5.50 -3.65
N ASN A 276 -17.25 5.48 -3.10
CA ASN A 276 -16.38 6.65 -3.04
C ASN A 276 -15.25 6.67 -4.06
N THR A 277 -15.00 5.56 -4.75
CA THR A 277 -13.85 5.46 -5.63
C THR A 277 -14.09 4.48 -6.77
N GLY A 278 -13.62 4.88 -7.96
CA GLY A 278 -13.58 4.02 -9.14
C GLY A 278 -12.30 3.19 -9.25
N ILE A 279 -11.36 3.31 -8.30
CA ILE A 279 -10.07 2.60 -8.39
C ILE A 279 -10.23 1.09 -8.33
N GLN A 280 -9.24 0.39 -8.87
CA GLN A 280 -9.08 -1.04 -8.63
C GLN A 280 -8.67 -1.28 -7.17
N THR A 281 -9.30 -2.29 -6.56
CA THR A 281 -9.07 -2.70 -5.17
C THR A 281 -8.77 -4.19 -5.11
N TYR A 282 -8.18 -4.62 -4.02
CA TYR A 282 -7.69 -5.98 -3.84
C TYR A 282 -8.14 -6.51 -2.48
N VAL A 283 -8.63 -7.75 -2.46
CA VAL A 283 -8.83 -8.49 -1.20
C VAL A 283 -7.57 -9.28 -0.92
N TRP A 284 -6.93 -9.02 0.22
CA TRP A 284 -5.83 -9.82 0.73
C TRP A 284 -6.36 -10.84 1.73
N LEU A 285 -6.05 -12.10 1.51
CA LEU A 285 -6.35 -13.19 2.42
C LEU A 285 -5.06 -13.64 3.11
N LEU A 286 -5.05 -13.58 4.44
CA LEU A 286 -3.94 -14.06 5.25
C LEU A 286 -4.41 -15.12 6.24
N THR A 287 -3.54 -16.09 6.54
CA THR A 287 -3.76 -17.05 7.62
C THR A 287 -2.44 -17.56 8.16
N ASN A 288 -2.38 -17.81 9.47
CA ASN A 288 -1.25 -18.51 10.11
C ASN A 288 -1.52 -20.01 10.30
N ARG A 289 -2.57 -20.54 9.65
CA ARG A 289 -2.96 -21.96 9.66
C ARG A 289 -3.15 -22.52 8.25
N LYS A 290 -2.27 -22.18 7.30
CA LYS A 290 -2.37 -22.66 5.91
C LYS A 290 -2.47 -24.18 5.83
N ASP A 291 -3.41 -24.65 5.01
CA ASP A 291 -3.52 -26.05 4.63
C ASP A 291 -2.22 -26.55 4.02
N ARG A 292 -1.94 -27.84 4.19
CA ARG A 292 -0.69 -28.46 3.71
C ARG A 292 -0.43 -28.21 2.23
N ALA A 293 -1.48 -28.19 1.40
CA ALA A 293 -1.37 -27.96 -0.04
C ALA A 293 -1.00 -26.51 -0.42
N ARG A 294 -1.24 -25.54 0.48
CA ARG A 294 -1.04 -24.09 0.31
C ARG A 294 0.25 -23.55 0.91
N ARG A 295 0.93 -24.33 1.75
CA ARG A 295 2.19 -23.91 2.38
C ARG A 295 3.24 -23.51 1.34
N GLY A 296 3.89 -22.37 1.56
CA GLY A 296 4.88 -21.76 0.68
C GLY A 296 4.29 -21.19 -0.61
N LYS A 297 2.97 -21.06 -0.74
CA LYS A 297 2.29 -20.60 -1.96
C LYS A 297 1.37 -19.42 -1.71
N VAL A 298 1.26 -18.58 -2.73
CA VAL A 298 0.28 -17.49 -2.83
C VAL A 298 -0.52 -17.65 -4.12
N GLN A 299 -1.84 -17.56 -4.03
CA GLN A 299 -2.71 -17.55 -5.21
C GLN A 299 -3.10 -16.11 -5.57
N LEU A 300 -2.79 -15.68 -6.79
CA LEU A 300 -3.32 -14.44 -7.34
C LEU A 300 -4.58 -14.76 -8.15
N ILE A 301 -5.65 -13.98 -7.96
CA ILE A 301 -6.92 -14.14 -8.69
C ILE A 301 -7.32 -12.81 -9.31
N ASP A 302 -7.30 -12.71 -10.63
CA ASP A 302 -7.81 -11.56 -11.36
C ASP A 302 -9.32 -11.70 -11.56
N ALA A 303 -10.09 -11.12 -10.63
CA ALA A 303 -11.54 -11.04 -10.73
C ALA A 303 -12.03 -9.72 -11.37
N SER A 304 -11.15 -8.94 -12.02
CA SER A 304 -11.52 -7.63 -12.58
C SER A 304 -12.30 -7.70 -13.90
N GLY A 305 -12.21 -8.83 -14.61
CA GLY A 305 -12.84 -9.05 -15.91
C GLY A 305 -14.37 -9.13 -15.88
N GLU A 306 -14.98 -8.89 -17.05
CA GLU A 306 -16.45 -8.79 -17.22
C GLU A 306 -17.24 -10.01 -16.77
N ARG A 307 -16.61 -11.19 -16.71
CA ARG A 307 -17.27 -12.41 -16.21
C ARG A 307 -17.67 -12.35 -14.74
N PHE A 308 -17.09 -11.42 -13.96
CA PHE A 308 -17.31 -11.35 -12.52
C PHE A 308 -18.19 -10.17 -12.09
N TRP A 309 -18.65 -9.33 -13.02
CA TRP A 309 -19.46 -8.16 -12.68
C TRP A 309 -20.57 -7.87 -13.69
N LYS A 310 -21.57 -7.09 -13.27
CA LYS A 310 -22.58 -6.52 -14.16
C LYS A 310 -22.71 -5.01 -13.95
N SER A 311 -23.05 -4.29 -15.00
CA SER A 311 -23.35 -2.86 -14.92
C SER A 311 -24.62 -2.61 -14.12
N MET A 312 -24.58 -1.62 -13.24
CA MET A 312 -25.76 -1.16 -12.52
C MET A 312 -26.66 -0.31 -13.42
N ARG A 313 -27.97 -0.44 -13.25
CA ARG A 313 -28.94 0.41 -13.96
C ARG A 313 -28.86 1.88 -13.56
N LYS A 314 -28.52 2.14 -12.29
CA LYS A 314 -28.35 3.48 -11.73
C LYS A 314 -27.07 3.51 -10.92
N SER A 315 -26.22 4.47 -11.27
CA SER A 315 -24.99 4.84 -10.56
C SER A 315 -25.26 5.31 -9.14
N LEU A 316 -24.41 4.94 -8.18
CA LEU A 316 -24.45 5.42 -6.79
C LEU A 316 -23.06 5.95 -6.40
N GLY A 317 -22.89 7.27 -6.30
CA GLY A 317 -21.57 7.87 -6.09
C GLY A 317 -20.61 7.53 -7.25
N SER A 318 -19.51 6.86 -6.96
CA SER A 318 -18.56 6.25 -7.93
C SER A 318 -18.92 4.81 -8.33
N LYS A 319 -19.83 4.16 -7.62
CA LYS A 319 -20.21 2.77 -7.89
C LYS A 319 -21.00 2.67 -9.21
N ARG A 320 -20.53 1.84 -10.13
CA ARG A 320 -21.14 1.56 -11.45
C ARG A 320 -21.35 0.07 -11.69
N ARG A 321 -20.63 -0.78 -10.96
CA ARG A 321 -20.62 -2.23 -11.14
C ARG A 321 -21.03 -2.93 -9.86
N GLU A 322 -21.56 -4.15 -9.99
CA GLU A 322 -21.87 -5.04 -8.87
C GLU A 322 -21.41 -6.47 -9.22
N ILE A 323 -20.98 -7.22 -8.22
CA ILE A 323 -20.62 -8.64 -8.32
C ILE A 323 -21.89 -9.48 -8.10
N PRO A 324 -22.39 -10.21 -9.10
CA PRO A 324 -23.53 -11.12 -8.91
C PRO A 324 -23.21 -12.27 -7.96
N PRO A 325 -24.20 -12.87 -7.26
CA PRO A 325 -23.96 -14.00 -6.36
C PRO A 325 -23.21 -15.17 -7.00
N GLY A 326 -23.57 -15.56 -8.23
CA GLY A 326 -22.87 -16.65 -8.94
C GLY A 326 -21.41 -16.32 -9.27
N ALA A 327 -21.06 -15.05 -9.44
CA ALA A 327 -19.67 -14.63 -9.60
C ALA A 327 -18.92 -14.70 -8.25
N CYS A 328 -19.55 -14.33 -7.14
CA CYS A 328 -18.98 -14.53 -5.81
C CYS A 328 -18.64 -16.01 -5.56
N ASP A 329 -19.58 -16.91 -5.84
CA ASP A 329 -19.40 -18.36 -5.68
C ASP A 329 -18.27 -18.88 -6.57
N GLN A 330 -18.17 -18.37 -7.80
CA GLN A 330 -17.11 -18.75 -8.73
C GLN A 330 -15.74 -18.29 -8.25
N ILE A 331 -15.60 -17.04 -7.78
CA ILE A 331 -14.33 -16.53 -7.22
C ILE A 331 -13.94 -17.35 -5.98
N ALA A 332 -14.89 -17.61 -5.08
CA ALA A 332 -14.64 -18.40 -3.89
C ALA A 332 -14.20 -19.83 -4.25
N ARG A 333 -14.81 -20.44 -5.28
CA ARG A 333 -14.43 -21.75 -5.80
C ARG A 333 -13.02 -21.77 -6.39
N ILE A 334 -12.68 -20.79 -7.24
CA ILE A 334 -11.33 -20.64 -7.81
C ILE A 334 -10.29 -20.60 -6.70
N TYR A 335 -10.57 -19.80 -5.66
CA TYR A 335 -9.73 -19.74 -4.48
C TYR A 335 -9.67 -21.09 -3.77
N ALA A 336 -10.78 -21.67 -3.31
CA ALA A 336 -10.82 -22.87 -2.49
C ALA A 336 -10.20 -24.11 -3.14
N GLU A 337 -10.52 -24.35 -4.41
CA GLU A 337 -10.02 -25.50 -5.19
C GLU A 337 -8.58 -25.29 -5.72
N MET A 338 -7.96 -24.13 -5.45
CA MET A 338 -6.64 -23.76 -5.97
C MET A 338 -6.58 -23.90 -7.51
N LEU A 339 -7.65 -23.50 -8.21
CA LEU A 339 -7.72 -23.59 -9.66
C LEU A 339 -6.60 -22.71 -10.24
N ASN A 340 -5.72 -23.32 -11.03
CA ASN A 340 -4.49 -22.72 -11.53
C ASN A 340 -4.11 -23.36 -12.87
N GLY A 341 -3.30 -22.65 -13.67
CA GLY A 341 -2.51 -23.23 -14.77
C GLY A 341 -3.09 -23.02 -16.16
N ASP A 342 -2.43 -23.64 -17.16
CA ASP A 342 -2.65 -23.51 -18.61
C ASP A 342 -4.03 -24.02 -19.12
N GLY A 343 -5.01 -24.19 -18.23
CA GLY A 343 -6.40 -24.58 -18.53
C GLY A 343 -7.37 -23.39 -18.56
N GLU A 344 -8.67 -23.64 -18.32
CA GLU A 344 -9.75 -22.64 -18.41
C GLU A 344 -9.56 -21.41 -17.50
N TRP A 345 -8.81 -21.54 -16.42
CA TRP A 345 -8.65 -20.50 -15.39
C TRP A 345 -7.30 -19.79 -15.44
N GLY A 346 -6.42 -20.12 -16.39
CA GLY A 346 -5.05 -19.59 -16.44
C GLY A 346 -4.95 -18.09 -16.68
N ASP A 347 -6.02 -17.48 -17.17
CA ASP A 347 -6.13 -16.04 -17.35
C ASP A 347 -6.70 -15.29 -16.14
N VAL A 348 -7.22 -16.00 -15.14
CA VAL A 348 -7.80 -15.40 -13.94
C VAL A 348 -7.20 -15.92 -12.65
N SER A 349 -6.46 -17.02 -12.64
CA SER A 349 -5.78 -17.51 -11.42
C SER A 349 -4.42 -18.11 -11.68
N LYS A 350 -3.45 -17.66 -10.88
CA LYS A 350 -2.05 -18.09 -10.94
C LYS A 350 -1.53 -18.34 -9.52
N ILE A 351 -0.76 -19.41 -9.34
CA ILE A 351 -0.14 -19.76 -8.05
C ILE A 351 1.37 -19.62 -8.15
N PHE A 352 1.94 -18.93 -7.17
CA PHE A 352 3.36 -18.63 -7.07
C PHE A 352 3.93 -19.16 -5.76
N ALA A 353 5.23 -19.45 -5.74
CA ALA A 353 5.96 -19.58 -4.50
C ALA A 353 6.07 -18.21 -3.82
N THR A 354 6.15 -18.17 -2.48
CA THR A 354 6.35 -16.90 -1.75
C THR A 354 7.61 -16.15 -2.20
N THR A 355 8.65 -16.89 -2.58
CA THR A 355 9.93 -16.36 -3.07
C THR A 355 9.85 -15.74 -4.47
N ASP A 356 8.83 -16.05 -5.27
CA ASP A 356 8.69 -15.51 -6.64
C ASP A 356 8.41 -14.01 -6.64
N PHE A 357 7.96 -13.45 -5.51
CA PHE A 357 7.75 -12.02 -5.31
C PHE A 357 8.99 -11.31 -4.75
N GLY A 358 10.02 -12.07 -4.37
CA GLY A 358 11.24 -11.56 -3.78
C GLY A 358 12.29 -11.24 -4.83
N TYR A 359 13.05 -10.18 -4.59
CA TYR A 359 14.24 -9.83 -5.35
C TYR A 359 15.36 -9.38 -4.41
N ARG A 360 16.59 -9.41 -4.90
CA ARG A 360 17.77 -8.86 -4.27
C ARG A 360 18.24 -7.69 -5.12
N GLU A 361 18.07 -6.49 -4.58
CA GLU A 361 18.55 -5.25 -5.18
C GLU A 361 20.06 -5.14 -4.92
N ILE A 362 20.86 -5.30 -5.97
CA ILE A 362 22.32 -5.13 -5.90
C ILE A 362 22.70 -3.74 -6.40
N ARG A 363 23.72 -3.14 -5.80
CA ARG A 363 24.27 -1.85 -6.25
C ARG A 363 25.38 -2.10 -7.25
N VAL A 364 25.16 -1.69 -8.49
CA VAL A 364 26.14 -1.80 -9.58
C VAL A 364 26.86 -0.47 -9.73
N GLU A 365 28.17 -0.50 -9.59
CA GLU A 365 29.05 0.65 -9.69
C GLU A 365 29.78 0.62 -11.02
N ARG A 366 30.05 1.81 -11.55
CA ARG A 366 30.90 2.02 -12.73
C ARG A 366 32.08 2.90 -12.37
N PRO A 367 33.23 2.75 -13.05
CA PRO A 367 34.42 3.48 -12.68
C PRO A 367 34.28 4.96 -13.02
N LEU A 368 34.71 5.80 -12.09
CA LEU A 368 34.85 7.23 -12.31
C LEU A 368 35.96 7.47 -13.34
N LYS A 369 35.66 8.21 -14.41
CA LYS A 369 36.61 8.59 -15.46
C LYS A 369 36.56 10.10 -15.63
N LEU A 370 37.64 10.78 -15.26
CA LEU A 370 37.72 12.23 -15.26
C LEU A 370 38.81 12.74 -16.21
N ALA A 371 38.43 13.70 -17.05
CA ALA A 371 39.39 14.58 -17.69
C ALA A 371 39.50 15.89 -16.92
N PHE A 372 40.65 16.54 -17.02
CA PHE A 372 40.94 17.81 -16.35
C PHE A 372 41.37 18.83 -17.39
N ALA A 373 40.95 20.07 -17.21
CA ALA A 373 41.38 21.21 -18.00
C ALA A 373 41.18 22.51 -17.21
N ILE A 374 41.99 23.52 -17.50
CA ILE A 374 41.77 24.87 -16.97
C ILE A 374 40.77 25.58 -17.88
N THR A 375 39.56 25.80 -17.38
CA THR A 375 38.49 26.52 -18.09
C THR A 375 38.02 27.72 -17.26
N PRO A 376 37.51 28.79 -17.89
CA PRO A 376 36.92 29.92 -17.16
C PRO A 376 35.84 29.46 -16.16
N GLU A 377 34.99 28.52 -16.56
CA GLU A 377 33.92 27.98 -15.73
C GLU A 377 34.47 27.18 -14.55
N GLY A 378 35.51 26.38 -14.75
CA GLY A 378 36.15 25.60 -13.69
C GLY A 378 36.89 26.48 -12.68
N LEU A 379 37.51 27.57 -13.13
CA LEU A 379 38.14 28.55 -12.25
C LEU A 379 37.09 29.31 -11.41
N GLU A 380 35.95 29.65 -11.99
CA GLU A 380 34.85 30.27 -11.24
C GLU A 380 34.28 29.30 -10.20
N ALA A 381 34.02 28.04 -10.59
CA ALA A 381 33.59 26.99 -9.66
C ALA A 381 34.60 26.78 -8.52
N LEU A 382 35.90 26.90 -8.80
CA LEU A 382 36.95 26.82 -7.78
C LEU A 382 36.87 28.00 -6.80
N ARG A 383 36.63 29.23 -7.28
CA ARG A 383 36.46 30.42 -6.41
C ARG A 383 35.28 30.25 -5.44
N GLU A 384 34.20 29.64 -5.90
CA GLU A 384 33.02 29.37 -5.07
C GLU A 384 33.21 28.21 -4.08
N ALA A 385 34.19 27.33 -4.31
CA ALA A 385 34.43 26.18 -3.46
C ALA A 385 34.89 26.61 -2.06
N LYS A 386 34.08 26.29 -1.04
CA LYS A 386 34.32 26.68 0.37
C LYS A 386 35.76 26.50 0.88
N PRO A 387 36.48 25.39 0.59
CA PRO A 387 37.86 25.24 1.05
C PRO A 387 38.82 26.27 0.41
N PHE A 388 38.57 26.66 -0.84
CA PHE A 388 39.37 27.62 -1.58
C PHE A 388 39.01 29.05 -1.18
N ALA A 389 37.71 29.38 -1.10
CA ALA A 389 37.20 30.70 -0.69
C ALA A 389 37.63 31.14 0.72
N ARG A 390 38.05 30.20 1.58
CA ARG A 390 38.55 30.46 2.94
C ARG A 390 40.03 30.84 3.00
N LEU A 391 40.76 30.69 1.90
CA LEU A 391 42.14 31.15 1.80
C LEU A 391 42.18 32.68 1.75
N ASP A 392 43.28 33.29 2.17
CA ASP A 392 43.50 34.71 1.94
C ASP A 392 43.62 35.04 0.44
N GLU A 393 43.39 36.30 0.08
CA GLU A 393 43.37 36.74 -1.33
C GLU A 393 44.71 36.53 -2.04
N GLU A 394 45.83 36.63 -1.31
CA GLU A 394 47.18 36.38 -1.85
C GLU A 394 47.33 34.91 -2.24
N ALA A 395 46.95 33.98 -1.37
CA ALA A 395 47.01 32.55 -1.63
C ALA A 395 46.05 32.13 -2.75
N GLN A 396 44.83 32.69 -2.80
CA GLN A 396 43.90 32.43 -3.89
C GLN A 396 44.48 32.88 -5.24
N SER A 397 45.02 34.10 -5.29
CA SER A 397 45.59 34.66 -6.52
C SER A 397 46.81 33.84 -6.98
N ALA A 398 47.71 33.48 -6.07
CA ALA A 398 48.88 32.67 -6.39
C ALA A 398 48.51 31.28 -6.93
N ILE A 399 47.44 30.65 -6.41
CA ILE A 399 46.97 29.36 -6.94
C ILE A 399 46.41 29.53 -8.34
N LEU A 400 45.53 30.52 -8.57
CA LEU A 400 44.88 30.71 -9.87
C LEU A 400 45.88 31.08 -10.96
N GLU A 401 46.81 31.99 -10.65
CA GLU A 401 47.91 32.35 -11.56
C GLU A 401 48.79 31.13 -11.89
N SER A 402 49.10 30.29 -10.89
CA SER A 402 49.86 29.06 -11.10
C SER A 402 49.13 28.06 -12.01
N LEU A 403 47.82 27.89 -11.82
CA LEU A 403 46.98 27.04 -12.68
C LEU A 403 46.97 27.56 -14.12
N GLU A 404 46.74 28.85 -14.31
CA GLU A 404 46.69 29.46 -15.65
C GLU A 404 48.06 29.44 -16.35
N GLN A 405 49.15 29.78 -15.65
CA GLN A 405 50.47 29.86 -16.28
C GLN A 405 51.04 28.49 -16.66
N HIS A 406 50.78 27.46 -15.86
CA HIS A 406 51.45 26.17 -16.02
C HIS A 406 50.53 25.08 -16.59
N LEU A 407 49.22 25.24 -16.50
CA LEU A 407 48.24 24.22 -16.88
C LEU A 407 47.17 24.75 -17.87
N ALA A 408 47.17 26.02 -18.30
CA ALA A 408 46.23 26.43 -19.34
C ALA A 408 46.60 25.82 -20.71
N GLY A 409 45.57 25.46 -21.49
CA GLY A 409 45.70 24.98 -22.87
C GLY A 409 45.90 23.47 -23.04
N ASP A 410 46.29 22.78 -21.98
CA ASP A 410 46.40 21.32 -21.96
C ASP A 410 45.12 20.66 -21.44
N ARG A 411 44.90 19.42 -21.88
CA ARG A 411 43.80 18.57 -21.42
C ARG A 411 44.35 17.24 -20.94
N TRP A 412 44.06 16.89 -19.69
CA TRP A 412 44.56 15.67 -19.06
C TRP A 412 43.46 14.63 -18.96
N VAL A 413 43.67 13.47 -19.56
CA VAL A 413 42.75 12.32 -19.44
C VAL A 413 43.13 11.37 -18.29
N SER A 414 44.12 11.74 -17.47
CA SER A 414 44.59 10.96 -16.34
C SER A 414 44.67 11.84 -15.10
N ARG A 415 43.90 11.50 -14.07
CA ARG A 415 43.94 12.20 -12.77
C ARG A 415 45.32 12.18 -12.14
N ARG A 416 46.07 11.07 -12.30
CA ARG A 416 47.42 10.96 -11.77
C ARG A 416 48.41 11.89 -12.48
N ALA A 417 48.31 11.98 -13.80
CA ALA A 417 49.14 12.90 -14.58
C ALA A 417 48.82 14.36 -14.22
N PHE A 418 47.52 14.70 -14.14
CA PHE A 418 47.08 16.03 -13.72
C PHE A 418 47.54 16.37 -12.30
N ASP A 419 47.37 15.48 -11.33
CA ASP A 419 47.75 15.74 -9.93
C ASP A 419 49.28 15.91 -9.76
N THR A 420 50.07 15.23 -10.61
CA THR A 420 51.53 15.43 -10.70
C THR A 420 51.85 16.82 -11.27
N ALA A 421 51.25 17.18 -12.41
CA ALA A 421 51.43 18.49 -13.04
C ALA A 421 50.98 19.64 -12.12
N LEU A 422 49.87 19.48 -11.42
CA LEU A 422 49.38 20.39 -10.39
C LEU A 422 50.39 20.57 -9.26
N SER A 423 50.98 19.48 -8.78
CA SER A 423 51.98 19.55 -7.71
C SER A 423 53.27 20.25 -8.17
N ASP A 424 53.66 20.09 -9.44
CA ASP A 424 54.81 20.76 -10.03
C ASP A 424 54.54 22.26 -10.24
N ALA A 425 53.36 22.62 -10.76
CA ALA A 425 52.92 24.01 -10.91
C ALA A 425 52.90 24.76 -9.58
N LEU A 426 52.28 24.18 -8.54
CA LEU A 426 52.23 24.78 -7.21
C LEU A 426 53.62 24.93 -6.58
N ARG A 427 54.51 23.96 -6.81
CA ARG A 427 55.90 24.02 -6.32
C ARG A 427 56.70 25.12 -7.02
N ALA A 428 56.53 25.28 -8.34
CA ALA A 428 57.16 26.34 -9.11
C ALA A 428 56.71 27.73 -8.64
N ALA A 429 55.43 27.87 -8.24
CA ALA A 429 54.87 29.08 -7.66
C ALA A 429 55.17 29.25 -6.15
N GLY A 430 55.83 28.30 -5.51
CA GLY A 430 56.12 28.34 -4.07
C GLY A 430 54.89 28.19 -3.16
N VAL A 431 53.75 27.73 -3.70
CA VAL A 431 52.47 27.62 -3.01
C VAL A 431 52.31 26.25 -2.35
N LYS A 432 51.86 26.23 -1.09
CA LYS A 432 51.49 25.01 -0.37
C LYS A 432 49.99 24.99 -0.13
N ILE A 433 49.33 23.90 -0.50
CA ILE A 433 47.90 23.70 -0.28
C ILE A 433 47.62 22.46 0.57
N GLY A 434 46.57 22.53 1.39
CA GLY A 434 46.06 21.38 2.13
C GLY A 434 45.18 20.47 1.27
N ALA A 435 44.91 19.25 1.76
CA ALA A 435 44.04 18.29 1.09
C ALA A 435 42.63 18.82 0.73
N PRO A 436 41.95 19.64 1.56
CA PRO A 436 40.64 20.19 1.22
C PRO A 436 40.67 21.11 -0.01
N VAL A 437 41.71 21.94 -0.14
CA VAL A 437 41.90 22.85 -1.28
C VAL A 437 42.26 22.04 -2.52
N ARG A 438 43.16 21.06 -2.40
CA ARG A 438 43.50 20.16 -3.51
C ARG A 438 42.26 19.44 -4.05
N LYS A 439 41.40 18.92 -3.17
CA LYS A 439 40.13 18.30 -3.57
C LYS A 439 39.19 19.28 -4.28
N ALA A 440 39.14 20.54 -3.83
CA ALA A 440 38.37 21.59 -4.49
C ALA A 440 38.88 21.87 -5.91
N ILE A 441 40.20 21.98 -6.10
CA ILE A 441 40.84 22.13 -7.42
C ILE A 441 40.49 20.96 -8.33
N LEU A 442 40.70 19.73 -7.86
CA LEU A 442 40.39 18.52 -8.65
C LEU A 442 38.91 18.45 -9.03
N GLY A 443 38.00 18.77 -8.11
CA GLY A 443 36.56 18.74 -8.40
C GLY A 443 36.13 19.82 -9.39
N ALA A 444 36.59 21.06 -9.21
CA ALA A 444 36.18 22.20 -10.03
C ALA A 444 36.71 22.14 -11.46
N LEU A 445 37.89 21.53 -11.66
CA LEU A 445 38.57 21.45 -12.96
C LEU A 445 38.37 20.11 -13.66
N SER A 446 37.51 19.25 -13.13
CA SER A 446 37.23 17.93 -13.71
C SER A 446 35.92 17.90 -14.47
N GLU A 447 35.89 17.08 -15.51
CA GLU A 447 34.67 16.66 -16.19
C GLU A 447 34.68 15.15 -16.43
N ARG A 448 33.48 14.56 -16.49
CA ARG A 448 33.32 13.13 -16.74
C ARG A 448 33.47 12.83 -18.22
N VAL A 449 34.39 11.93 -18.55
CA VAL A 449 34.74 11.60 -19.93
C VAL A 449 35.02 10.11 -20.06
N GLU A 450 34.25 9.41 -20.90
CA GLU A 450 34.36 7.96 -21.10
C GLU A 450 35.76 7.53 -21.57
N ALA A 451 36.43 8.37 -22.37
CA ALA A 451 37.78 8.13 -22.87
C ALA A 451 38.90 8.39 -21.84
N ALA A 452 38.57 8.88 -20.64
CA ALA A 452 39.57 9.13 -19.60
C ALA A 452 39.97 7.85 -18.85
N GLU A 453 41.14 7.87 -18.23
CA GLU A 453 41.61 6.80 -17.37
C GLU A 453 40.75 6.67 -16.12
N VAL A 454 40.62 5.42 -15.65
CA VAL A 454 39.91 5.11 -14.41
C VAL A 454 40.57 5.79 -13.22
N CYS A 455 39.78 6.55 -12.50
CA CYS A 455 40.13 7.13 -11.22
C CYS A 455 40.22 6.01 -10.16
N THR A 456 41.39 5.84 -9.55
CA THR A 456 41.60 4.88 -8.46
C THR A 456 41.86 5.53 -7.11
N ASP A 457 41.47 4.84 -6.05
CA ASP A 457 41.81 5.19 -4.67
C ASP A 457 43.30 4.94 -4.36
N ALA A 458 43.72 5.23 -3.13
CA ALA A 458 45.10 5.02 -2.67
C ALA A 458 45.56 3.54 -2.69
N LYS A 459 44.63 2.58 -2.79
CA LYS A 459 44.90 1.14 -2.88
C LYS A 459 44.88 0.64 -4.34
N GLY A 460 44.69 1.53 -5.30
CA GLY A 460 44.59 1.18 -6.72
C GLY A 460 43.23 0.57 -7.11
N LYS A 461 42.22 0.63 -6.24
CA LYS A 461 40.86 0.19 -6.58
C LYS A 461 40.12 1.29 -7.33
N PRO A 462 39.33 0.97 -8.37
CA PRO A 462 38.47 1.94 -9.03
C PRO A 462 37.55 2.67 -8.05
N GLU A 463 37.44 3.98 -8.20
CA GLU A 463 36.44 4.78 -7.50
C GLU A 463 35.11 4.74 -8.26
N PRO A 464 33.97 4.66 -7.57
CA PRO A 464 32.66 4.65 -8.23
C PRO A 464 32.30 6.04 -8.77
N ASP A 465 31.72 6.08 -9.96
CA ASP A 465 30.99 7.24 -10.45
C ASP A 465 29.55 7.19 -9.93
N THR A 466 29.23 8.05 -8.97
CA THR A 466 27.90 8.12 -8.37
C THR A 466 26.80 8.49 -9.37
N ASP A 467 27.14 9.12 -10.50
CA ASP A 467 26.18 9.54 -11.52
C ASP A 467 25.83 8.39 -12.47
N LEU A 468 26.66 7.35 -12.51
CA LEU A 468 26.48 6.15 -13.33
C LEU A 468 26.16 4.91 -12.50
N ARG A 469 26.02 5.07 -11.18
CA ARG A 469 25.59 4.01 -10.27
C ARG A 469 24.16 3.60 -10.59
N ASP A 470 23.94 2.30 -10.63
CA ASP A 470 22.63 1.72 -10.89
C ASP A 470 22.29 0.62 -9.87
N HIS A 471 21.04 0.17 -9.90
CA HIS A 471 20.58 -0.97 -9.12
C HIS A 471 19.94 -2.02 -10.02
N GLU A 472 20.32 -3.28 -9.81
CA GLU A 472 19.74 -4.43 -10.51
C GLU A 472 18.85 -5.22 -9.55
N LEU A 473 17.67 -5.63 -10.02
CA LEU A 473 16.72 -6.40 -9.24
C LEU A 473 16.84 -7.89 -9.60
N VAL A 474 17.70 -8.61 -8.89
CA VAL A 474 17.93 -10.03 -9.14
C VAL A 474 16.81 -10.86 -8.50
N PRO A 475 16.12 -11.76 -9.20
CA PRO A 475 15.15 -12.67 -8.58
C PRO A 475 15.75 -13.41 -7.38
N LEU A 476 15.00 -13.58 -6.28
CA LEU A 476 15.55 -14.15 -5.04
C LEU A 476 16.01 -15.61 -5.18
N ASN A 477 15.48 -16.32 -6.17
CA ASN A 477 15.85 -17.69 -6.51
C ASN A 477 17.06 -17.79 -7.46
N GLU A 478 17.71 -16.67 -7.78
CA GLU A 478 18.87 -16.60 -8.66
C GLU A 478 20.12 -16.10 -7.91
N ASP A 479 21.28 -16.65 -8.26
CA ASP A 479 22.56 -16.13 -7.76
C ASP A 479 22.92 -14.82 -8.48
N TRP A 480 23.15 -13.77 -7.69
CA TRP A 480 23.42 -12.44 -8.24
C TRP A 480 24.71 -12.38 -9.08
N ARG A 481 25.71 -13.23 -8.79
CA ARG A 481 26.95 -13.24 -9.59
C ARG A 481 26.68 -13.80 -10.97
N ALA A 482 25.89 -14.88 -11.05
CA ALA A 482 25.44 -15.44 -12.32
C ALA A 482 24.59 -14.45 -13.12
N TYR A 483 23.67 -13.73 -12.46
CA TYR A 483 22.87 -12.68 -13.08
C TYR A 483 23.76 -11.57 -13.68
N VAL A 484 24.70 -11.02 -12.89
CA VAL A 484 25.60 -9.94 -13.33
C VAL A 484 26.46 -10.36 -14.53
N GLN A 485 26.95 -11.59 -14.55
CA GLN A 485 27.71 -12.11 -15.68
C GLN A 485 26.89 -12.21 -16.98
N ARG A 486 25.58 -12.46 -16.86
CA ARG A 486 24.68 -12.64 -17.99
C ARG A 486 24.05 -11.34 -18.48
N GLU A 487 23.59 -10.50 -17.56
CA GLU A 487 22.73 -9.35 -17.86
C GLU A 487 23.45 -7.99 -17.75
N VAL A 488 24.57 -7.90 -17.03
CA VAL A 488 25.25 -6.61 -16.78
C VAL A 488 26.57 -6.51 -17.54
N LEU A 489 27.51 -7.42 -17.28
CA LEU A 489 28.87 -7.35 -17.82
C LEU A 489 28.96 -7.37 -19.37
N PRO A 490 28.05 -8.02 -20.13
CA PRO A 490 28.07 -7.93 -21.59
C PRO A 490 27.79 -6.53 -22.14
N PHE A 491 27.08 -5.69 -21.39
CA PHE A 491 26.73 -4.33 -21.79
C PHE A 491 27.62 -3.27 -21.11
N VAL A 492 28.08 -3.55 -19.89
CA VAL A 492 28.95 -2.67 -19.11
C VAL A 492 30.15 -3.47 -18.53
N PRO A 493 31.20 -3.72 -19.33
CA PRO A 493 32.28 -4.64 -18.95
C PRO A 493 33.15 -4.19 -17.78
N ASP A 494 33.18 -2.89 -17.48
CA ASP A 494 33.95 -2.30 -16.39
C ASP A 494 33.15 -2.09 -15.10
N ALA A 495 31.89 -2.54 -15.06
CA ALA A 495 31.06 -2.47 -13.87
C ALA A 495 31.47 -3.52 -12.81
N TRP A 496 31.17 -3.21 -11.54
CA TRP A 496 31.29 -4.17 -10.43
C TRP A 496 30.14 -3.99 -9.43
N VAL A 497 29.91 -5.00 -8.61
CA VAL A 497 28.91 -4.91 -7.53
C VAL A 497 29.56 -4.40 -6.25
N ASP A 498 28.92 -3.44 -5.60
CA ASP A 498 29.35 -2.97 -4.29
C ASP A 498 28.95 -3.97 -3.19
N GLU A 499 29.89 -4.83 -2.81
CA GLU A 499 29.70 -5.84 -1.77
C GLU A 499 29.53 -5.25 -0.35
N SER A 500 29.73 -3.94 -0.15
CA SER A 500 29.40 -3.28 1.13
C SER A 500 27.91 -2.94 1.26
N TYR A 501 27.17 -2.89 0.13
CA TYR A 501 25.73 -2.78 0.13
C TYR A 501 25.14 -4.13 0.52
N THR A 502 24.65 -4.25 1.75
CA THR A 502 24.22 -5.53 2.33
C THR A 502 22.84 -5.42 2.96
N ASP A 503 22.15 -6.57 3.04
CA ASP A 503 20.87 -6.72 3.71
C ASP A 503 21.03 -6.72 5.22
N THR A 504 20.16 -6.01 5.94
CA THR A 504 20.26 -5.91 7.40
C THR A 504 19.79 -7.16 8.14
N GLN A 505 19.00 -8.03 7.50
CA GLN A 505 18.50 -9.26 8.13
C GLN A 505 19.44 -10.44 7.89
N ASP A 506 19.88 -10.67 6.65
CA ASP A 506 20.71 -11.83 6.30
C ASP A 506 22.20 -11.53 6.10
N GLY A 507 22.61 -10.27 6.02
CA GLY A 507 24.01 -9.85 5.83
C GLY A 507 24.59 -10.13 4.45
N GLY A 508 23.80 -10.65 3.50
CA GLY A 508 24.20 -10.90 2.13
C GLY A 508 24.34 -9.61 1.30
N VAL A 509 25.10 -9.67 0.21
CA VAL A 509 25.28 -8.56 -0.75
C VAL A 509 23.95 -8.21 -1.41
N GLY A 510 23.65 -6.92 -1.57
CA GLY A 510 22.36 -6.42 -1.98
C GLY A 510 21.33 -6.46 -0.85
N ARG A 511 20.24 -5.72 -1.01
CA ARG A 511 19.11 -5.73 -0.07
C ARG A 511 17.96 -6.56 -0.62
N VAL A 512 17.29 -7.31 0.24
CA VAL A 512 16.10 -8.06 -0.17
C VAL A 512 14.91 -7.11 -0.20
N GLY A 513 14.15 -7.19 -1.28
CA GLY A 513 12.87 -6.53 -1.42
C GLY A 513 11.80 -7.51 -1.87
N TYR A 514 10.54 -7.19 -1.59
CA TYR A 514 9.40 -7.93 -2.11
C TYR A 514 8.46 -6.99 -2.85
N GLU A 515 7.97 -7.42 -4.01
CA GLU A 515 6.99 -6.70 -4.82
C GLU A 515 6.03 -7.70 -5.48
N ILE A 516 4.74 -7.37 -5.46
CA ILE A 516 3.69 -8.16 -6.11
C ILE A 516 3.18 -7.36 -7.31
N ASN A 517 3.86 -7.47 -8.44
CA ASN A 517 3.42 -6.82 -9.68
C ASN A 517 2.25 -7.60 -10.30
N PHE A 518 1.05 -7.38 -9.75
CA PHE A 518 -0.15 -8.12 -10.12
C PHE A 518 -0.45 -8.06 -11.63
N ASN A 519 -0.35 -6.86 -12.22
CA ASN A 519 -0.64 -6.64 -13.64
C ASN A 519 0.33 -7.38 -14.57
N ARG A 520 1.62 -7.48 -14.22
CA ARG A 520 2.62 -8.22 -15.01
C ARG A 520 2.22 -9.70 -15.18
N TYR A 521 1.57 -10.29 -14.19
CA TYR A 521 1.20 -11.70 -14.24
C TYR A 521 -0.02 -11.98 -15.11
N PHE A 522 -0.96 -11.04 -15.25
CA PHE A 522 -2.19 -11.23 -16.02
C PHE A 522 -2.21 -10.46 -17.35
N TYR A 523 -1.16 -9.67 -17.63
CA TYR A 523 -1.02 -8.97 -18.89
C TYR A 523 -1.01 -9.94 -20.08
N LYS A 524 -2.00 -9.80 -20.95
CA LYS A 524 -2.02 -10.44 -22.28
C LYS A 524 -1.62 -9.38 -23.30
N TYR A 525 -0.53 -9.61 -24.02
CA TYR A 525 -0.14 -8.75 -25.13
C TYR A 525 -1.24 -8.79 -26.20
N VAL A 526 -1.86 -7.65 -26.45
CA VAL A 526 -2.80 -7.48 -27.57
C VAL A 526 -1.98 -6.98 -28.75
N LEU A 527 -1.83 -7.83 -29.77
CA LEU A 527 -1.17 -7.42 -31.00
C LEU A 527 -1.96 -6.24 -31.60
N PRO A 528 -1.31 -5.14 -32.01
CA PRO A 528 -1.99 -4.08 -32.73
C PRO A 528 -2.73 -4.67 -33.94
N ARG A 529 -3.96 -4.22 -34.19
CA ARG A 529 -4.70 -4.63 -35.38
C ARG A 529 -3.88 -4.27 -36.63
N PRO A 530 -3.85 -5.13 -37.66
CA PRO A 530 -3.20 -4.79 -38.93
C PRO A 530 -3.73 -3.48 -39.50
N LEU A 531 -2.85 -2.66 -40.06
CA LEU A 531 -3.22 -1.36 -40.63
C LEU A 531 -4.29 -1.49 -41.72
N GLU A 532 -4.26 -2.59 -42.45
CA GLU A 532 -5.19 -2.94 -43.53
C GLU A 532 -6.63 -3.11 -43.04
N GLU A 533 -6.84 -3.66 -41.83
CA GLU A 533 -8.17 -3.79 -41.22
C GLU A 533 -8.70 -2.42 -40.78
N ILE A 534 -7.82 -1.57 -40.24
CA ILE A 534 -8.17 -0.20 -39.83
C ILE A 534 -8.59 0.63 -41.05
N ASP A 535 -7.85 0.54 -42.15
CA ASP A 535 -8.17 1.24 -43.40
C ASP A 535 -9.49 0.76 -44.02
N ALA A 536 -9.79 -0.54 -43.94
CA ALA A 536 -11.04 -1.10 -44.43
C ALA A 536 -12.25 -0.62 -43.60
N GLU A 537 -12.12 -0.60 -42.28
CA GLU A 537 -13.14 -0.06 -41.37
C GLU A 537 -13.37 1.44 -41.59
N LEU A 538 -12.29 2.23 -41.73
CA LEU A 538 -12.40 3.67 -41.99
C LEU A 538 -13.15 3.94 -43.29
N LYS A 539 -12.84 3.21 -44.37
CA LYS A 539 -13.57 3.33 -45.64
C LYS A 539 -15.04 2.94 -45.51
N ALA A 540 -15.35 1.91 -44.71
CA ALA A 540 -16.72 1.49 -44.46
C ALA A 540 -17.49 2.58 -43.68
N LEU A 541 -16.89 3.16 -42.64
CA LEU A 541 -17.47 4.27 -41.89
C LEU A 541 -17.63 5.53 -42.75
N GLU A 542 -16.65 5.86 -43.59
CA GLU A 542 -16.73 6.98 -44.53
C GLU A 542 -17.89 6.80 -45.52
N ALA A 543 -18.10 5.58 -46.04
CA ALA A 543 -19.21 5.27 -46.92
C ALA A 543 -20.56 5.38 -46.19
N GLU A 544 -20.64 4.92 -44.93
CA GLU A 544 -21.84 5.04 -44.10
C GLU A 544 -22.17 6.52 -43.80
N ILE A 545 -21.17 7.32 -43.40
CA ILE A 545 -21.31 8.76 -43.15
C ILE A 545 -21.72 9.49 -44.43
N ALA A 546 -21.12 9.16 -45.58
CA ALA A 546 -21.49 9.75 -46.85
C ALA A 546 -22.94 9.44 -47.23
N GLY A 547 -23.40 8.20 -47.01
CA GLY A 547 -24.80 7.81 -47.22
C GLY A 547 -25.76 8.58 -46.31
N LEU A 548 -25.46 8.67 -45.01
CA LEU A 548 -26.27 9.44 -44.05
C LEU A 548 -26.33 10.93 -44.40
N LEU A 549 -25.23 11.53 -44.87
CA LEU A 549 -25.22 12.93 -45.31
C LEU A 549 -26.04 13.15 -46.59
N GLN A 550 -26.08 12.17 -47.48
CA GLN A 550 -26.85 12.24 -48.72
C GLN A 550 -28.37 12.15 -48.47
N GLU A 551 -28.79 11.33 -47.51
CA GLU A 551 -30.19 11.25 -47.04
C GLU A 551 -30.67 12.53 -46.34
N VAL A 552 -29.76 13.38 -45.82
CA VAL A 552 -30.11 14.66 -45.17
C VAL A 552 -30.22 15.82 -46.18
N VAL A 553 -29.69 15.66 -47.39
CA VAL A 553 -29.66 16.69 -48.43
C VAL A 553 -30.79 16.52 -49.47
N GLU A 554 -31.44 15.35 -49.52
CA GLU A 554 -32.75 15.14 -50.18
C GLU A 554 -33.91 15.52 -49.25
#